data_AF-A0A2T4DAC2-F1
#
_entry.id   AF-A0A2T4DAC2-F1
#
_cell.length_a   1.000
_cell.length_b   1.000
_cell.length_c   1.000
_cell.angle_alpha   90.00
_cell.angle_beta   90.00
_cell.angle_gamma   90.00
#
_symmetry.space_group_name_H-M   'P 1'
#
loop_
_entity.id
_entity.type
_entity.pdbx_description
1 polymer ?
#
loop_
_entity_poly.entity_id
_entity_poly.type
_entity_poly.pdbx_seq_one_letter_code
_entity_poly.pdbx_strand_id
1 'polypeptide(L)'
;WIWNGEIGDVTKVDAWTDRPIWPQGLERPTESASVPSTLDWDLFLGPAPERPYHPAYTPWNWRAWWDFGTGALGDMACHIMDPVYKALELGFPYAFEATSTQVNTESAPMAEKVTYYFGERPKKGKINMPAVEFTWYDGGLKPDRPEGLKEGMYPGDQRGWGGAIFYGTKGTLICGTYAMDPFIIGREDNPPPVTNELRRIPKAMEGGHEMDWVRAAK
;
A
#
# COMPACT_ATOMS: atom_id res chain seq x y z
N TRP A 1 8.92 13.18 11.26
CA TRP A 1 9.71 14.08 10.38
C TRP A 1 8.86 15.03 9.55
N ILE A 2 7.85 14.54 8.82
CA ILE A 2 6.96 15.40 8.00
C ILE A 2 6.40 16.56 8.84
N TRP A 3 5.70 16.26 9.95
CA TRP A 3 5.10 17.30 10.81
C TRP A 3 6.11 18.22 11.51
N ASN A 4 7.37 17.77 11.66
CA ASN A 4 8.46 18.61 12.19
C ASN A 4 9.07 19.53 11.11
N GLY A 5 8.66 19.39 9.84
CA GLY A 5 9.12 20.21 8.73
C GLY A 5 10.48 19.80 8.16
N GLU A 6 10.97 18.59 8.46
CA GLU A 6 12.31 18.14 8.05
C GLU A 6 12.53 18.11 6.54
N ILE A 7 11.47 17.81 5.79
CA ILE A 7 11.46 17.76 4.33
C ILE A 7 10.70 18.93 3.70
N GLY A 8 10.22 19.89 4.50
CA GLY A 8 9.37 20.98 4.01
C GLY A 8 7.96 20.53 3.64
N ASP A 9 7.36 21.24 2.70
CA ASP A 9 5.99 20.99 2.23
C ASP A 9 6.02 19.86 1.18
N VAL A 10 5.17 18.85 1.33
CA VAL A 10 5.10 17.72 0.40
C VAL A 10 4.10 18.02 -0.70
N THR A 11 4.52 17.89 -1.96
CA THR A 11 3.69 18.14 -3.15
C THR A 11 3.49 16.91 -4.03
N LYS A 12 4.34 15.88 -3.86
CA LYS A 12 4.23 14.61 -4.57
C LYS A 12 4.51 13.44 -3.63
N VAL A 13 3.78 12.34 -3.83
CA VAL A 13 4.06 11.04 -3.23
C VAL A 13 4.03 9.98 -4.31
N ASP A 14 4.96 9.03 -4.24
CA ASP A 14 4.92 7.79 -5.01
C ASP A 14 4.90 6.61 -4.04
N ALA A 15 3.98 5.66 -4.19
CA ALA A 15 3.93 4.43 -3.40
C ALA A 15 3.76 3.21 -4.30
N TRP A 16 4.41 2.10 -3.96
CA TRP A 16 4.38 0.92 -4.84
C TRP A 16 4.47 -0.40 -4.10
N THR A 17 4.16 -1.46 -4.83
CA THR A 17 4.39 -2.85 -4.42
C THR A 17 4.81 -3.74 -5.61
N ASP A 18 5.53 -4.81 -5.33
CA ASP A 18 5.84 -5.91 -6.25
C ASP A 18 4.65 -6.87 -6.42
N ARG A 19 3.62 -6.74 -5.58
CA ARG A 19 2.38 -7.51 -5.71
C ARG A 19 1.67 -7.15 -7.02
N PRO A 20 0.94 -8.10 -7.64
CA PRO A 20 0.63 -9.43 -7.12
C PRO A 20 1.81 -10.43 -7.27
N ILE A 21 2.07 -11.23 -6.23
CA ILE A 21 2.95 -12.43 -6.31
C ILE A 21 2.14 -13.71 -6.52
N TRP A 22 0.87 -13.54 -6.92
CA TRP A 22 -0.09 -14.58 -7.24
C TRP A 22 -0.61 -14.36 -8.67
N PRO A 23 -1.17 -15.40 -9.32
CA PRO A 23 -1.80 -15.23 -10.63
C PRO A 23 -2.95 -14.22 -10.57
N GLN A 24 -2.92 -13.22 -11.45
CA GLN A 24 -3.90 -12.13 -11.54
C GLN A 24 -4.10 -11.76 -13.02
N GLY A 25 -5.20 -11.10 -13.38
CA GLY A 25 -5.58 -10.83 -14.77
C GLY A 25 -6.09 -12.06 -15.51
N LEU A 26 -6.69 -13.00 -14.78
CA LEU A 26 -7.14 -14.28 -15.31
C LEU A 26 -8.61 -14.22 -15.78
N GLU A 27 -8.94 -15.06 -16.75
CA GLU A 27 -10.33 -15.38 -17.08
C GLU A 27 -10.85 -16.48 -16.16
N ARG A 28 -12.18 -16.52 -15.98
CA ARG A 28 -12.84 -17.56 -15.18
C ARG A 28 -12.48 -18.95 -15.73
N PRO A 29 -12.01 -19.89 -14.89
CA PRO A 29 -11.78 -21.25 -15.34
C PRO A 29 -13.09 -21.90 -15.81
N THR A 30 -13.03 -22.59 -16.95
CA THR A 30 -14.16 -23.36 -17.49
C THR A 30 -14.22 -24.78 -16.94
N GLU A 31 -13.10 -25.27 -16.41
CA GLU A 31 -12.97 -26.57 -15.77
C GLU A 31 -13.41 -26.48 -14.32
N SER A 32 -13.98 -27.56 -13.80
CA SER A 32 -14.33 -27.70 -12.38
C SER A 32 -13.48 -28.78 -11.73
N ALA A 33 -13.05 -28.56 -10.49
CA ALA A 33 -12.37 -29.55 -9.67
C ALA A 33 -13.27 -30.03 -8.52
N SER A 34 -12.95 -31.17 -7.91
CA SER A 34 -13.61 -31.57 -6.67
C SER A 34 -13.20 -30.63 -5.53
N VAL A 35 -14.18 -30.17 -4.76
CA VAL A 35 -13.95 -29.36 -3.56
C VAL A 35 -13.12 -30.18 -2.55
N PRO A 36 -12.01 -29.64 -2.00
CA PRO A 36 -11.28 -30.29 -0.92
C PRO A 36 -12.19 -30.54 0.28
N SER A 37 -12.06 -31.70 0.94
CA SER A 37 -12.89 -32.04 2.12
C SER A 37 -12.70 -31.08 3.31
N THR A 38 -11.67 -30.24 3.28
CA THR A 38 -11.37 -29.20 4.28
C THR A 38 -11.90 -27.82 3.92
N LEU A 39 -12.64 -27.68 2.82
CA LEU A 39 -13.19 -26.41 2.34
C LEU A 39 -14.70 -26.55 2.14
N ASP A 40 -15.46 -25.75 2.87
CA ASP A 40 -16.86 -25.53 2.56
C ASP A 40 -16.96 -24.45 1.47
N TRP A 41 -17.27 -24.87 0.25
CA TRP A 41 -17.26 -23.98 -0.91
C TRP A 41 -18.44 -23.01 -0.92
N ASP A 42 -19.62 -23.46 -0.46
CA ASP A 42 -20.80 -22.60 -0.34
C ASP A 42 -20.53 -21.48 0.66
N LEU A 43 -19.93 -21.83 1.81
CA LEU A 43 -19.53 -20.85 2.81
C LEU A 43 -18.44 -19.90 2.30
N PHE A 44 -17.47 -20.38 1.51
CA PHE A 44 -16.44 -19.53 0.92
C PHE A 44 -17.01 -18.54 -0.10
N LEU A 45 -17.94 -18.98 -0.96
CA LEU A 45 -18.60 -18.10 -1.94
C LEU A 45 -19.38 -16.99 -1.22
N GLY A 46 -20.06 -17.33 -0.13
CA GLY A 46 -20.88 -16.39 0.62
C GLY A 46 -21.90 -15.70 -0.29
N PRO A 47 -21.91 -14.35 -0.40
CA PRO A 47 -22.88 -13.64 -1.24
C PRO A 47 -22.49 -13.61 -2.74
N ALA A 48 -21.31 -14.11 -3.11
CA ALA A 48 -20.89 -14.13 -4.50
C ALA A 48 -21.78 -15.06 -5.35
N PRO A 49 -21.92 -14.81 -6.66
CA PRO A 49 -22.66 -15.71 -7.55
C PRO A 49 -22.11 -17.14 -7.50
N GLU A 50 -23.04 -18.11 -7.41
CA GLU A 50 -22.72 -19.53 -7.39
C GLU A 50 -21.83 -19.90 -8.60
N ARG A 51 -20.77 -20.66 -8.35
CA ARG A 51 -19.89 -21.18 -9.39
C ARG A 51 -19.22 -22.48 -8.96
N PRO A 52 -18.79 -23.34 -9.90
CA PRO A 52 -17.99 -24.51 -9.57
C PRO A 52 -16.66 -24.13 -8.91
N TYR A 53 -16.22 -24.98 -7.98
CA TYR A 53 -14.90 -24.84 -7.40
C TYR A 53 -13.79 -25.09 -8.43
N HIS A 54 -12.73 -24.30 -8.33
CA HIS A 54 -11.48 -24.50 -9.05
C HIS A 54 -10.29 -24.05 -8.18
N PRO A 55 -9.16 -24.75 -8.17
CA PRO A 55 -7.98 -24.38 -7.37
C PRO A 55 -7.36 -23.02 -7.75
N ALA A 56 -7.79 -22.41 -8.85
CA ALA A 56 -7.36 -21.04 -9.21
C ALA A 56 -7.89 -19.98 -8.24
N TYR A 57 -8.93 -20.26 -7.45
CA TYR A 57 -9.49 -19.30 -6.49
C TYR A 57 -8.82 -19.36 -5.11
N THR A 58 -8.34 -20.51 -4.66
CA THR A 58 -7.92 -20.72 -3.27
C THR A 58 -6.53 -21.34 -3.17
N PRO A 59 -5.90 -21.34 -1.99
CA PRO A 59 -6.25 -20.58 -0.78
C PRO A 59 -5.73 -19.14 -0.81
N TRP A 60 -4.87 -18.80 -1.77
CA TRP A 60 -4.16 -17.51 -1.79
C TRP A 60 -4.64 -16.56 -2.88
N ASN A 61 -5.07 -17.12 -4.02
CA ASN A 61 -5.35 -16.38 -5.24
C ASN A 61 -6.70 -15.65 -5.24
N TRP A 62 -7.54 -15.83 -4.23
CA TRP A 62 -8.86 -15.21 -4.13
C TRP A 62 -8.79 -13.68 -4.24
N ARG A 63 -7.66 -13.11 -3.80
CA ARG A 63 -7.32 -11.68 -3.93
C ARG A 63 -7.44 -11.17 -5.36
N ALA A 64 -7.15 -12.01 -6.35
CA ALA A 64 -7.16 -11.63 -7.75
C ALA A 64 -8.56 -11.55 -8.35
N TRP A 65 -9.60 -12.09 -7.72
CA TRP A 65 -10.92 -12.26 -8.32
C TRP A 65 -11.90 -11.25 -7.74
N TRP A 66 -12.62 -10.50 -8.58
CA TRP A 66 -13.47 -9.39 -8.12
C TRP A 66 -14.57 -9.80 -7.14
N ASP A 67 -15.03 -11.04 -7.22
CA ASP A 67 -16.03 -11.57 -6.29
C ASP A 67 -15.49 -11.83 -4.88
N PHE A 68 -14.17 -11.97 -4.71
CA PHE A 68 -13.54 -12.37 -3.44
C PHE A 68 -12.50 -11.36 -2.94
N GLY A 69 -11.96 -10.53 -3.82
CA GLY A 69 -10.86 -9.63 -3.54
C GLY A 69 -10.79 -8.46 -4.49
N THR A 70 -9.73 -7.66 -4.34
CA THR A 70 -9.59 -6.34 -4.95
C THR A 70 -8.20 -6.13 -5.57
N GLY A 71 -7.57 -7.24 -5.97
CA GLY A 71 -6.22 -7.24 -6.53
C GLY A 71 -5.13 -6.81 -5.57
N ALA A 72 -3.96 -6.52 -6.14
CA ALA A 72 -2.78 -6.05 -5.41
C ALA A 72 -3.03 -4.69 -4.75
N LEU A 73 -3.75 -3.78 -5.41
CA LEU A 73 -4.12 -2.49 -4.84
C LEU A 73 -4.88 -2.69 -3.54
N GLY A 74 -6.00 -3.40 -3.50
CA GLY A 74 -6.73 -3.49 -2.23
C GLY A 74 -6.03 -4.35 -1.15
N ASP A 75 -5.20 -5.32 -1.53
CA ASP A 75 -4.40 -6.12 -0.57
C ASP A 75 -3.28 -5.27 0.07
N MET A 76 -2.54 -4.47 -0.71
CA MET A 76 -1.34 -3.78 -0.22
C MET A 76 -1.49 -2.27 0.00
N ALA A 77 -2.42 -1.60 -0.69
CA ALA A 77 -2.61 -0.16 -0.54
C ALA A 77 -2.89 0.22 0.91
N CYS A 78 -3.72 -0.55 1.62
CA CYS A 78 -4.01 -0.26 3.03
C CYS A 78 -2.76 -0.28 3.92
N HIS A 79 -1.76 -1.08 3.57
CA HIS A 79 -0.51 -1.23 4.32
C HIS A 79 0.54 -0.16 3.98
N ILE A 80 0.48 0.41 2.78
CA ILE A 80 1.49 1.34 2.25
C ILE A 80 0.96 2.78 2.20
N MET A 81 -0.29 2.96 1.80
CA MET A 81 -0.95 4.27 1.68
C MET A 81 -1.43 4.80 3.04
N ASP A 82 -1.72 3.96 4.04
CA ASP A 82 -2.17 4.43 5.37
C ASP A 82 -1.18 5.44 6.01
N PRO A 83 0.14 5.17 6.06
CA PRO A 83 1.10 6.16 6.54
C PRO A 83 1.10 7.47 5.75
N VAL A 84 0.84 7.41 4.43
CA VAL A 84 0.73 8.60 3.57
C VAL A 84 -0.50 9.42 3.95
N TYR A 85 -1.66 8.77 4.02
CA TYR A 85 -2.91 9.40 4.43
C TYR A 85 -2.79 10.03 5.81
N LYS A 86 -2.19 9.30 6.75
CA LYS A 86 -1.98 9.78 8.10
C LYS A 86 -1.04 10.97 8.15
N ALA A 87 0.11 10.89 7.48
CA ALA A 87 1.14 11.92 7.55
C ALA A 87 0.76 13.22 6.83
N LEU A 88 -0.07 13.15 5.77
CA LEU A 88 -0.46 14.31 4.97
C LEU A 88 -1.90 14.78 5.23
N GLU A 89 -2.58 14.16 6.19
CA GLU A 89 -3.99 14.40 6.56
C GLU A 89 -4.92 14.32 5.34
N LEU A 90 -4.72 13.29 4.51
CA LEU A 90 -5.51 13.10 3.31
C LEU A 90 -6.93 12.64 3.66
N GLY A 91 -7.91 13.24 3.00
CA GLY A 91 -9.30 12.78 2.95
C GLY A 91 -9.56 12.09 1.61
N PHE A 92 -10.68 12.42 0.97
CA PHE A 92 -10.96 11.94 -0.38
C PHE A 92 -10.19 12.75 -1.44
N PRO A 93 -9.64 12.09 -2.47
CA PRO A 93 -9.11 12.81 -3.64
C PRO A 93 -10.27 13.48 -4.39
N TYR A 94 -10.01 14.61 -5.03
CA TYR A 94 -11.02 15.29 -5.86
C TYR A 94 -11.04 14.75 -7.29
N ALA A 95 -9.96 14.09 -7.72
CA ALA A 95 -9.82 13.44 -9.01
C ALA A 95 -8.80 12.31 -8.92
N PHE A 96 -8.89 11.36 -9.85
CA PHE A 96 -7.86 10.36 -10.07
C PHE A 96 -7.83 9.98 -11.56
N GLU A 97 -6.69 9.49 -12.01
CA GLU A 97 -6.51 8.85 -13.30
C GLU A 97 -5.78 7.51 -13.12
N ALA A 98 -6.11 6.53 -13.95
CA ALA A 98 -5.56 5.18 -13.83
C ALA A 98 -5.18 4.62 -15.21
N THR A 99 -4.09 3.87 -15.24
CA THR A 99 -3.70 3.02 -16.36
C THR A 99 -3.37 1.63 -15.84
N SER A 100 -3.65 0.61 -16.62
CA SER A 100 -3.43 -0.78 -16.22
C SER A 100 -3.06 -1.66 -17.41
N THR A 101 -2.64 -2.88 -17.12
CA THR A 101 -2.70 -3.97 -18.10
C THR A 101 -4.16 -4.24 -18.51
N GLN A 102 -4.36 -5.20 -19.42
CA GLN A 102 -5.71 -5.60 -19.86
C GLN A 102 -6.63 -5.89 -18.66
N VAL A 103 -7.83 -5.31 -18.72
CA VAL A 103 -8.88 -5.50 -17.72
C VAL A 103 -9.92 -6.49 -18.23
N ASN A 104 -10.49 -7.25 -17.32
CA ASN A 104 -11.67 -8.08 -17.56
C ASN A 104 -12.62 -7.99 -16.35
N THR A 105 -13.77 -8.67 -16.45
CA THR A 105 -14.81 -8.64 -15.41
C THR A 105 -14.62 -9.70 -14.33
N GLU A 106 -13.59 -10.53 -14.41
CA GLU A 106 -13.36 -11.67 -13.51
C GLU A 106 -12.24 -11.40 -12.51
N SER A 107 -11.18 -10.74 -12.95
CA SER A 107 -9.94 -10.58 -12.21
C SER A 107 -9.37 -9.17 -12.31
N ALA A 108 -8.71 -8.75 -11.23
CA ALA A 108 -7.91 -7.53 -11.20
C ALA A 108 -6.81 -7.53 -12.27
N PRO A 109 -6.40 -6.36 -12.82
CA PRO A 109 -5.32 -6.28 -13.80
C PRO A 109 -3.99 -6.75 -13.20
N MET A 110 -3.09 -7.32 -13.99
CA MET A 110 -1.77 -7.78 -13.51
C MET A 110 -0.90 -6.65 -12.95
N ALA A 111 -1.03 -5.45 -13.49
CA ALA A 111 -0.34 -4.25 -13.03
C ALA A 111 -1.19 -3.01 -13.29
N GLU A 112 -1.13 -2.05 -12.38
CA GLU A 112 -1.75 -0.73 -12.55
C GLU A 112 -0.92 0.40 -11.96
N LYS A 113 -1.19 1.60 -12.47
CA LYS A 113 -0.70 2.88 -11.98
C LYS A 113 -1.90 3.78 -11.78
N VAL A 114 -2.08 4.30 -10.56
CA VAL A 114 -3.20 5.20 -10.23
C VAL A 114 -2.65 6.49 -9.64
N THR A 115 -2.92 7.61 -10.29
CA THR A 115 -2.55 8.94 -9.78
C THR A 115 -3.78 9.62 -9.19
N TYR A 116 -3.71 9.92 -7.90
CA TYR A 116 -4.73 10.62 -7.12
C TYR A 116 -4.33 12.08 -6.92
N TYR A 117 -5.32 12.97 -6.99
CA TYR A 117 -5.12 14.39 -6.77
C TYR A 117 -5.86 14.86 -5.52
N PHE A 118 -5.11 15.42 -4.58
CA PHE A 118 -5.62 15.98 -3.34
C PHE A 118 -5.47 17.50 -3.34
N GLY A 119 -6.51 18.20 -2.90
CA GLY A 119 -6.47 19.66 -2.75
C GLY A 119 -5.58 20.11 -1.59
N GLU A 120 -5.48 21.42 -1.38
CA GLU A 120 -4.85 21.98 -0.18
C GLU A 120 -5.63 21.54 1.09
N ARG A 121 -4.91 21.28 2.18
CA ARG A 121 -5.48 21.00 3.52
C ARG A 121 -5.07 22.09 4.53
N PRO A 122 -5.75 22.18 5.69
CA PRO A 122 -5.30 23.02 6.79
C PRO A 122 -3.83 22.76 7.16
N LYS A 123 -3.14 23.80 7.60
CA LYS A 123 -1.76 23.68 8.09
C LYS A 123 -1.71 22.76 9.31
N LYS A 124 -0.62 21.98 9.42
CA LYS A 124 -0.35 21.17 10.59
C LYS A 124 0.88 21.68 11.33
N GLY A 125 0.68 22.32 12.47
CA GLY A 125 1.78 22.96 13.21
C GLY A 125 2.47 24.02 12.35
N LYS A 126 3.73 23.77 11.95
CA LYS A 126 4.56 24.71 11.19
C LYS A 126 4.62 24.42 9.68
N ILE A 127 4.04 23.31 9.23
CA ILE A 127 4.09 22.91 7.81
C ILE A 127 2.81 23.32 7.09
N ASN A 128 2.96 23.75 5.83
CA ASN A 128 1.81 23.89 4.96
C ASN A 128 1.44 22.51 4.42
N MET A 129 0.19 22.39 4.00
CA MET A 129 -0.34 21.18 3.38
C MET A 129 -0.86 21.56 1.99
N PRO A 130 0.02 21.87 1.01
CA PRO A 130 -0.37 22.26 -0.34
C PRO A 130 -0.87 21.05 -1.12
N ALA A 131 -1.59 21.26 -2.22
CA ALA A 131 -2.09 20.19 -3.09
C ALA A 131 -1.03 19.11 -3.36
N VAL A 132 -1.46 17.85 -3.35
CA VAL A 132 -0.57 16.68 -3.48
C VAL A 132 -1.03 15.82 -4.65
N GLU A 133 -0.08 15.51 -5.53
CA GLU A 133 -0.19 14.42 -6.48
C GLU A 133 0.34 13.14 -5.82
N PHE A 134 -0.48 12.10 -5.74
CA PHE A 134 -0.09 10.82 -5.14
C PHE A 134 -0.27 9.70 -6.15
N THR A 135 0.82 9.07 -6.57
CA THR A 135 0.75 7.92 -7.48
C THR A 135 1.01 6.59 -6.77
N TRP A 136 0.12 5.63 -7.01
CA TRP A 136 0.24 4.21 -6.70
C TRP A 136 0.79 3.43 -7.90
N TYR A 137 1.63 2.43 -7.66
CA TYR A 137 2.12 1.49 -8.66
C TYR A 137 2.09 0.05 -8.13
N ASP A 138 1.68 -0.90 -8.94
CA ASP A 138 1.82 -2.32 -8.61
C ASP A 138 2.19 -3.17 -9.84
N GLY A 139 2.22 -4.49 -9.68
CA GLY A 139 2.57 -5.45 -10.73
C GLY A 139 4.01 -5.32 -11.23
N GLY A 140 4.91 -4.84 -10.38
CA GLY A 140 6.31 -4.61 -10.71
C GLY A 140 6.60 -3.25 -11.34
N LEU A 141 5.57 -2.42 -11.59
CA LEU A 141 5.75 -1.00 -11.88
C LEU A 141 6.34 -0.31 -10.65
N LYS A 142 7.25 0.64 -10.87
CA LYS A 142 7.92 1.39 -9.82
C LYS A 142 8.04 2.85 -10.22
N PRO A 143 8.08 3.78 -9.25
CA PRO A 143 8.47 5.14 -9.53
C PRO A 143 9.94 5.20 -9.95
N ASP A 144 10.31 6.32 -10.58
CA ASP A 144 11.70 6.62 -10.84
C ASP A 144 12.51 6.67 -9.55
N ARG A 145 13.75 6.22 -9.64
CA ARG A 145 14.69 6.31 -8.52
C ARG A 145 14.87 7.79 -8.13
N PRO A 146 14.62 8.16 -6.86
CA PRO A 146 14.78 9.55 -6.44
C PRO A 146 16.25 9.98 -6.49
N GLU A 147 16.47 11.24 -6.88
CA GLU A 147 17.81 11.84 -6.93
C GLU A 147 18.50 11.80 -5.56
N GLY A 148 19.82 11.56 -5.56
CA GLY A 148 20.64 11.54 -4.35
C GLY A 148 20.60 10.22 -3.56
N LEU A 149 19.74 9.27 -3.92
CA LEU A 149 19.73 7.96 -3.27
C LEU A 149 21.03 7.19 -3.57
N LYS A 150 21.81 6.89 -2.53
CA LYS A 150 23.13 6.22 -2.62
C LYS A 150 23.06 4.92 -3.43
N GLU A 151 24.06 4.67 -4.27
CA GLU A 151 24.16 3.43 -5.04
C GLU A 151 24.08 2.19 -4.11
N GLY A 152 23.39 1.15 -4.57
CA GLY A 152 23.14 -0.06 -3.78
C GLY A 152 21.98 0.03 -2.77
N MET A 153 21.45 1.22 -2.48
CA MET A 153 20.22 1.35 -1.70
C MET A 153 18.98 1.20 -2.59
N TYR A 154 17.98 0.49 -2.11
CA TYR A 154 16.64 0.47 -2.72
C TYR A 154 15.77 1.56 -2.11
N PRO A 155 14.92 2.24 -2.92
CA PRO A 155 13.80 2.97 -2.34
C PRO A 155 12.83 1.97 -1.70
N GLY A 156 12.16 2.34 -0.63
CA GLY A 156 11.18 1.49 0.07
C GLY A 156 11.83 0.53 1.07
N ASP A 157 11.31 -0.70 1.14
CA ASP A 157 11.88 -1.76 1.96
C ASP A 157 13.28 -2.21 1.47
N GLN A 158 13.94 -3.06 2.25
CA GLN A 158 15.30 -3.52 1.99
C GLN A 158 15.48 -4.27 0.65
N ARG A 159 14.39 -4.66 -0.02
CA ARG A 159 14.38 -5.33 -1.33
C ARG A 159 13.78 -4.46 -2.44
N GLY A 160 13.33 -3.26 -2.10
CA GLY A 160 12.59 -2.37 -2.99
C GLY A 160 11.28 -2.96 -3.48
N TRP A 161 10.68 -3.87 -2.72
CA TRP A 161 9.45 -4.57 -3.07
C TRP A 161 8.22 -3.74 -2.78
N GLY A 162 8.21 -2.97 -1.70
CA GLY A 162 7.18 -1.97 -1.49
C GLY A 162 7.62 -0.82 -0.58
N GLY A 163 6.92 0.30 -0.70
CA GLY A 163 7.21 1.48 0.09
C GLY A 163 6.55 2.73 -0.45
N ALA A 164 6.93 3.87 0.13
CA ALA A 164 6.49 5.19 -0.28
C ALA A 164 7.67 6.17 -0.28
N ILE A 165 7.65 7.11 -1.24
CA ILE A 165 8.56 8.24 -1.36
C ILE A 165 7.73 9.51 -1.23
N PHE A 166 8.14 10.39 -0.33
CA PHE A 166 7.56 11.71 -0.11
C PHE A 166 8.54 12.76 -0.63
N TYR A 167 8.10 13.52 -1.63
CA TYR A 167 8.88 14.59 -2.24
C TYR A 167 8.51 15.92 -1.58
N GLY A 168 9.37 16.39 -0.68
CA GLY A 168 9.21 17.65 0.02
C GLY A 168 10.14 18.74 -0.53
N THR A 169 9.76 20.00 -0.32
CA THR A 169 10.53 21.16 -0.79
C THR A 169 11.95 21.30 -0.22
N LYS A 170 12.29 20.55 0.83
CA LYS A 170 13.61 20.57 1.49
C LYS A 170 14.30 19.20 1.52
N GLY A 171 13.66 18.16 0.99
CA GLY A 171 14.24 16.82 0.99
C GLY A 171 13.24 15.74 0.61
N THR A 172 13.77 14.52 0.43
CA THR A 172 12.99 13.34 0.06
C THR A 172 13.04 12.34 1.20
N LEU A 173 11.86 11.97 1.70
CA LEU A 173 11.69 10.93 2.72
C LEU A 173 11.24 9.64 2.04
N ILE A 174 11.83 8.52 2.43
CA ILE A 174 11.49 7.20 1.95
C ILE A 174 11.13 6.32 3.15
N CYS A 175 10.13 5.46 3.01
CA CYS A 175 9.87 4.38 3.96
C CYS A 175 9.41 3.11 3.26
N GLY A 176 9.62 1.96 3.89
CA GLY A 176 9.08 0.68 3.43
C GLY A 176 7.59 0.52 3.74
N THR A 177 7.05 -0.65 3.40
CA THR A 177 5.70 -1.09 3.79
C THR A 177 5.48 -0.90 5.30
N TYR A 178 4.28 -0.46 5.71
CA TYR A 178 3.94 -0.09 7.09
C TYR A 178 4.73 1.10 7.66
N ALA A 179 5.35 1.90 6.78
CA ALA A 179 6.31 2.95 7.14
C ALA A 179 7.50 2.45 7.96
N MET A 180 7.91 1.20 7.75
CA MET A 180 9.12 0.65 8.36
C MET A 180 10.39 1.32 7.81
N ASP A 181 11.43 1.33 8.65
CA ASP A 181 12.78 1.79 8.33
C ASP A 181 12.83 3.11 7.54
N PRO A 182 12.13 4.18 7.99
CA PRO A 182 12.10 5.42 7.24
C PRO A 182 13.46 6.12 7.27
N PHE A 183 13.83 6.77 6.16
CA PHE A 183 15.03 7.59 6.08
C PHE A 183 14.84 8.81 5.17
N ILE A 184 15.59 9.89 5.43
CA ILE A 184 15.65 11.05 4.55
C ILE A 184 16.94 10.94 3.74
N ILE A 185 16.85 11.10 2.42
CA ILE A 185 18.03 11.06 1.54
C ILE A 185 19.08 12.08 2.00
N GLY A 186 20.32 11.62 2.16
CA GLY A 186 21.45 12.41 2.63
C GLY A 186 21.50 12.60 4.15
N ARG A 187 20.58 11.99 4.91
CA ARG A 187 20.54 12.01 6.38
C ARG A 187 20.31 10.62 6.98
N GLU A 188 20.69 9.57 6.26
CA GLU A 188 20.45 8.18 6.68
C GLU A 188 21.20 7.85 7.98
N ASP A 189 22.45 8.31 8.07
CA ASP A 189 23.35 8.00 9.20
C ASP A 189 23.17 8.96 10.40
N ASN A 190 22.44 10.07 10.21
CA ASN A 190 22.17 11.07 11.23
C ASN A 190 20.77 11.67 11.07
N PRO A 191 19.71 10.89 11.34
CA PRO A 191 18.34 11.34 11.14
C PRO A 191 17.99 12.45 12.14
N PRO A 192 17.16 13.44 11.73
CA PRO A 192 16.74 14.51 12.63
C PRO A 192 16.00 13.96 13.86
N PRO A 193 16.30 14.44 15.07
CA PRO A 193 15.56 14.04 16.26
C PRO A 193 14.12 14.53 16.16
N VAL A 194 13.17 13.70 16.55
CA VAL A 194 11.75 14.08 16.63
C VAL A 194 11.13 13.66 17.95
N THR A 195 10.24 14.50 18.44
CA THR A 195 9.39 14.16 19.57
C THR A 195 8.31 13.19 19.09
N ASN A 196 8.09 12.11 19.84
CA ASN A 196 7.00 11.20 19.55
C ASN A 196 5.67 11.82 20.02
N GLU A 197 4.93 12.42 19.09
CA GLU A 197 3.61 13.02 19.35
C GLU A 197 2.47 11.99 19.31
N LEU A 198 2.73 10.80 18.77
CA LEU A 198 1.71 9.77 18.59
C LEU A 198 1.82 8.73 19.71
N ARG A 199 0.69 8.45 20.35
CA ARG A 199 0.57 7.30 21.25
C ARG A 199 0.95 6.03 20.48
N ARG A 200 1.84 5.23 21.06
CA ARG A 200 2.20 3.90 20.55
C ARG A 200 1.67 2.84 21.51
N ILE A 201 1.24 1.71 20.96
CA ILE A 201 0.94 0.53 21.75
C ILE A 201 2.29 -0.14 22.09
N PRO A 202 2.65 -0.27 23.37
CA PRO A 202 3.87 -0.98 23.74
C PRO A 202 3.80 -2.42 23.25
N LYS A 203 4.88 -2.91 22.64
CA LYS A 203 4.99 -4.32 22.20
C LYS A 203 3.91 -4.73 21.19
N ALA A 204 3.37 -3.80 20.39
CA ALA A 204 2.33 -4.08 19.38
C ALA A 204 2.69 -5.20 18.39
N MET A 205 3.99 -5.41 18.13
CA MET A 205 4.49 -6.45 17.25
C MET A 205 4.88 -7.75 17.99
N GLU A 206 4.80 -7.78 19.31
CA GLU A 206 5.13 -8.97 20.12
C GLU A 206 3.92 -9.91 20.12
N GLY A 207 4.00 -10.95 19.29
CA GLY A 207 2.94 -11.95 19.16
C GLY A 207 1.80 -11.55 18.21
N GLY A 208 1.96 -10.48 17.44
CA GLY A 208 0.98 -10.03 16.44
C GLY A 208 -0.03 -8.99 16.96
N HIS A 209 -0.54 -8.18 16.05
CA HIS A 209 -1.48 -7.10 16.36
C HIS A 209 -2.84 -7.64 16.78
N GLU A 210 -3.21 -8.84 16.31
CA GLU A 210 -4.41 -9.57 16.73
C GLU A 210 -4.44 -9.85 18.24
N MET A 211 -3.27 -9.95 18.88
CA MET A 211 -3.20 -10.15 20.32
C MET A 211 -3.59 -8.91 21.12
N ASP A 212 -3.55 -7.70 20.53
CA ASP A 212 -4.12 -6.51 21.17
C ASP A 212 -5.63 -6.65 21.35
N TRP A 213 -6.33 -7.22 20.36
CA TRP A 213 -7.75 -7.51 20.47
C TRP A 213 -8.04 -8.56 21.54
N VAL A 214 -7.28 -9.65 21.56
CA VAL A 214 -7.40 -10.70 22.60
C VAL A 214 -7.17 -10.12 24.00
N ARG A 215 -6.21 -9.21 24.15
CA ARG A 215 -5.93 -8.52 25.43
C ARG A 215 -7.07 -7.59 25.85
N ALA A 216 -7.71 -6.91 24.89
CA ALA A 216 -8.80 -5.98 25.15
C ALA A 216 -10.15 -6.66 25.46
N ALA A 217 -10.33 -7.91 25.05
CA ALA A 217 -11.55 -8.70 25.31
C ALA A 217 -11.61 -9.34 26.71
N LYS A 218 -10.58 -9.15 27.54
CA LYS A 218 -10.54 -9.60 28.94
C LYS A 218 -11.08 -8.52 29.87
#